data_AF-A0A2V6EID9-F1
#
_entry.id   AF-A0A2V6EID9-F1
#
_cell.length_a   1.000
_cell.length_b   1.000
_cell.length_c   1.000
_cell.angle_alpha   90.00
_cell.angle_beta   90.00
_cell.angle_gamma   90.00
#
_symmetry.space_group_name_H-M   'P 1'
#
loop_
_entity.id
_entity.type
_entity.pdbx_description
1 polymer ?
#
loop_
_entity_poly.entity_id
_entity_poly.type
_entity_poly.pdbx_seq_one_letter_code
_entity_poly.pdbx_strand_id
1 'polypeptide(L)'
;MFNRKSEPTAPASQPVSPPVVSEQPNRTLTPARPSGLLSRGVSIKGSVKFPNELLIDGEVEGTINSPGKLSIGEHAQISGEIRAKSVKVRGTVEGNIFATERCELQSGCTLRGDIEAPRLVIDENATFLGSAKVTAAK
;
A
#
# COMPACT_ATOMS: atom_id res chain seq x y z
N MET A 1 -19.34 -36.69 -58.56
CA MET A 1 -18.11 -37.51 -58.68
C MET A 1 -16.99 -36.59 -59.14
N PHE A 2 -16.11 -36.09 -58.26
CA PHE A 2 -14.85 -36.68 -57.73
C PHE A 2 -13.57 -36.26 -58.51
N ASN A 3 -12.82 -35.35 -57.87
CA ASN A 3 -11.36 -35.23 -57.68
C ASN A 3 -10.32 -35.57 -58.77
N ARG A 4 -9.35 -34.64 -58.93
CA ARG A 4 -7.87 -34.76 -58.69
C ARG A 4 -7.19 -33.46 -59.19
N LYS A 5 -6.07 -32.93 -58.71
CA LYS A 5 -5.24 -32.94 -57.49
C LYS A 5 -4.18 -31.83 -57.73
N SER A 6 -3.76 -31.16 -56.68
CA SER A 6 -2.73 -30.10 -56.58
C SER A 6 -1.31 -30.52 -56.98
N GLU A 7 -0.43 -29.59 -57.41
CA GLU A 7 0.85 -29.32 -56.72
C GLU A 7 1.57 -28.02 -57.19
N PRO A 8 2.41 -27.41 -56.32
CA PRO A 8 2.79 -26.00 -56.29
C PRO A 8 4.20 -25.71 -56.85
N THR A 9 4.48 -24.46 -57.19
CA THR A 9 5.84 -23.97 -57.48
C THR A 9 6.42 -23.22 -56.29
N ALA A 10 7.69 -23.50 -56.03
CA ALA A 10 8.46 -23.22 -54.83
C ALA A 10 8.57 -21.72 -54.44
N PRO A 11 8.68 -21.43 -53.13
CA PRO A 11 8.71 -20.07 -52.59
C PRO A 11 10.08 -19.40 -52.74
N ALA A 12 10.08 -18.16 -53.24
CA ALA A 12 11.22 -17.26 -53.23
C ALA A 12 11.28 -16.48 -51.90
N SER A 13 12.50 -16.39 -51.38
CA SER A 13 12.91 -15.84 -50.09
C SER A 13 12.53 -14.37 -49.86
N GLN A 14 11.83 -14.10 -48.76
CA GLN A 14 12.05 -12.90 -47.96
C GLN A 14 12.35 -13.35 -46.53
N PRO A 15 13.53 -13.05 -45.97
CA PRO A 15 13.80 -13.33 -44.57
C PRO A 15 12.85 -12.47 -43.73
N VAL A 16 11.88 -13.15 -43.11
CA VAL A 16 11.11 -12.61 -41.99
C VAL A 16 12.09 -12.25 -40.90
N SER A 17 12.44 -10.97 -40.83
CA SER A 17 13.01 -10.39 -39.61
C SER A 17 12.11 -10.81 -38.45
N PRO A 18 12.71 -11.29 -37.33
CA PRO A 18 11.95 -11.84 -36.21
C PRO A 18 10.88 -10.84 -35.77
N PRO A 19 9.77 -11.31 -35.15
CA PRO A 19 8.88 -10.38 -34.48
C PRO A 19 9.77 -9.54 -33.57
N VAL A 20 9.73 -8.22 -33.73
CA VAL A 20 10.17 -7.32 -32.68
C VAL A 20 9.34 -7.72 -31.48
N VAL A 21 9.91 -8.59 -30.65
CA VAL A 21 9.56 -8.67 -29.25
C VAL A 21 9.81 -7.27 -28.75
N SER A 22 8.75 -6.47 -28.72
CA SER A 22 8.67 -5.35 -27.81
C SER A 22 8.92 -5.97 -26.45
N GLU A 23 10.17 -5.99 -26.01
CA GLU A 23 10.51 -5.94 -24.60
C GLU A 23 9.91 -4.62 -24.10
N GLN A 24 8.58 -4.62 -23.88
CA GLN A 24 8.05 -3.90 -22.76
C GLN A 24 8.96 -4.34 -21.61
N PRO A 25 9.66 -3.43 -20.93
CA PRO A 25 10.12 -3.73 -19.60
C PRO A 25 8.83 -3.99 -18.85
N ASN A 26 8.45 -5.27 -18.75
CA ASN A 26 7.60 -5.76 -17.71
C ASN A 26 8.39 -5.39 -16.46
N ARG A 27 8.20 -4.16 -15.98
CA ARG A 27 8.30 -3.87 -14.58
C ARG A 27 7.25 -4.79 -14.00
N THR A 28 7.65 -6.04 -13.79
CA THR A 28 7.17 -6.84 -12.70
C THR A 28 7.33 -5.89 -11.54
N LEU A 29 6.25 -5.17 -11.24
CA LEU A 29 6.01 -4.58 -9.95
C LEU A 29 5.95 -5.82 -9.08
N THR A 30 7.11 -6.38 -8.74
CA THR A 30 7.23 -7.33 -7.67
C THR A 30 6.55 -6.57 -6.55
N PRO A 31 5.33 -6.95 -6.13
CA PRO A 31 4.65 -6.18 -5.11
C PRO A 31 5.66 -6.17 -3.97
N ALA A 32 6.11 -4.97 -3.59
CA ALA A 32 6.98 -4.81 -2.44
C ALA A 32 6.19 -5.46 -1.32
N ARG A 33 6.51 -6.73 -1.04
CA ARG A 33 5.78 -7.50 -0.03
C ARG A 33 6.06 -6.70 1.23
N PRO A 34 5.01 -6.18 1.90
CA PRO A 34 5.24 -5.45 3.12
C PRO A 34 6.05 -6.38 4.01
N SER A 35 7.22 -5.90 4.45
CA SER A 35 8.20 -6.74 5.15
C SER A 35 7.61 -7.38 6.42
N GLY A 36 6.53 -6.79 6.95
CA GLY A 36 5.66 -7.43 7.93
C GLY A 36 4.18 -7.30 7.55
N LEU A 37 3.44 -8.38 7.79
CA LEU A 37 1.98 -8.41 7.77
C LEU A 37 1.49 -8.92 9.12
N LEU A 38 0.60 -8.17 9.73
CA LEU A 38 -0.18 -8.57 10.89
C LEU A 38 -1.57 -8.97 10.42
N SER A 39 -1.81 -10.27 10.43
CA SER A 39 -3.08 -10.86 10.00
C SER A 39 -4.22 -10.54 10.97
N ARG A 40 -5.47 -10.68 10.49
CA ARG A 40 -6.66 -10.63 11.34
C ARG A 40 -6.59 -11.64 12.48
N GLY A 41 -7.11 -11.26 13.63
CA GLY A 41 -7.13 -12.09 14.84
C GLY A 41 -5.84 -12.07 15.65
N VAL A 42 -4.86 -11.27 15.25
CA VAL A 42 -3.68 -10.97 16.07
C VAL A 42 -3.92 -9.67 16.83
N SER A 43 -3.75 -9.71 18.15
CA SER A 43 -3.78 -8.52 19.02
C SER A 43 -2.38 -8.32 19.60
N ILE A 44 -1.81 -7.13 19.41
CA ILE A 44 -0.52 -6.75 20.02
C ILE A 44 -0.78 -5.78 21.16
N LYS A 45 -0.18 -6.03 22.33
CA LYS A 45 -0.12 -5.08 23.43
C LYS A 45 1.32 -4.70 23.74
N GLY A 46 1.65 -3.41 23.72
CA GLY A 46 2.97 -2.89 24.08
C GLY A 46 3.60 -1.99 23.02
N SER A 47 4.88 -2.17 22.74
CA SER A 47 5.63 -1.33 21.79
C SER A 47 5.98 -2.07 20.51
N VAL A 48 5.61 -1.53 19.36
CA VAL A 48 5.88 -2.12 18.04
C VAL A 48 6.95 -1.32 17.31
N LYS A 49 7.96 -2.02 16.78
CA LYS A 49 9.03 -1.44 15.95
C LYS A 49 9.21 -2.27 14.69
N PHE A 50 9.34 -1.60 13.53
CA PHE A 50 9.59 -2.19 12.23
C PHE A 50 10.55 -1.31 11.40
N PRO A 51 11.42 -1.90 10.57
CA PRO A 51 12.45 -1.14 9.87
C PRO A 51 11.95 -0.47 8.58
N ASN A 52 11.07 -1.13 7.81
CA ASN A 52 10.69 -0.69 6.46
C ASN A 52 9.19 -0.44 6.31
N GLU A 53 8.40 -1.50 6.22
CA GLU A 53 6.95 -1.42 6.03
C GLU A 53 6.24 -2.49 6.84
N LEU A 54 5.13 -2.09 7.46
CA LEU A 54 4.25 -2.96 8.22
C LEU A 54 2.80 -2.72 7.79
N LEU A 55 2.11 -3.80 7.44
CA LEU A 55 0.67 -3.81 7.20
C LEU A 55 -0.02 -4.46 8.42
N ILE A 56 -1.00 -3.78 9.00
CA ILE A 56 -1.74 -4.24 10.16
C ILE A 56 -3.20 -4.43 9.76
N ASP A 57 -3.73 -5.65 9.89
CA ASP A 57 -5.15 -5.98 9.68
C ASP A 57 -5.79 -6.51 10.98
N GLY A 58 -5.16 -6.29 12.14
CA GLY A 58 -5.59 -6.75 13.46
C GLY A 58 -5.70 -5.63 14.50
N GLU A 59 -5.61 -5.98 15.78
CA GLU A 59 -5.73 -5.04 16.89
C GLU A 59 -4.36 -4.68 17.46
N VAL A 60 -4.11 -3.40 17.73
CA VAL A 60 -2.88 -2.95 18.38
C VAL A 60 -3.21 -1.96 19.49
N GLU A 61 -2.85 -2.33 20.72
CA GLU A 61 -2.88 -1.46 21.88
C GLU A 61 -1.45 -1.08 22.30
N GLY A 62 -1.13 0.22 22.25
CA GLY A 62 0.12 0.75 22.80
C GLY A 62 0.81 1.73 21.86
N THR A 63 2.13 1.63 21.73
CA THR A 63 2.93 2.61 21.00
C THR A 63 3.64 1.99 19.81
N ILE A 64 3.34 2.49 18.62
CA ILE A 64 4.04 2.13 17.39
C ILE A 64 5.11 3.18 17.14
N ASN A 65 6.38 2.79 17.06
CA ASN A 65 7.47 3.73 16.79
C ASN A 65 8.41 3.16 15.74
N SER A 66 8.43 3.72 14.55
CA SER A 66 9.24 3.23 13.44
C SER A 66 9.55 4.30 12.40
N PRO A 67 10.75 4.31 11.80
CA PRO A 67 11.06 5.23 10.69
C PRO A 67 10.44 4.80 9.36
N GLY A 68 9.72 3.68 9.35
CA GLY A 68 9.12 3.07 8.17
C GLY A 68 7.73 3.60 7.82
N LYS A 69 7.08 2.89 6.88
CA LYS A 69 5.71 3.11 6.45
C LYS A 69 4.77 2.19 7.23
N LEU A 70 3.73 2.77 7.81
CA LEU A 70 2.65 2.03 8.46
C LEU A 70 1.42 2.03 7.55
N SER A 71 0.92 0.85 7.23
CA SER A 71 -0.37 0.68 6.57
C SER A 71 -1.34 -0.01 7.51
N ILE A 72 -2.47 0.62 7.76
CA ILE A 72 -3.56 0.11 8.60
C ILE A 72 -4.64 -0.37 7.63
N GLY A 73 -4.96 -1.66 7.71
CA GLY A 73 -6.00 -2.32 6.94
C GLY A 73 -7.40 -1.91 7.39
N GLU A 74 -8.40 -2.32 6.63
CA GLU A 74 -9.80 -1.92 6.83
C GLU A 74 -10.38 -2.43 8.16
N HIS A 75 -9.94 -3.60 8.61
CA HIS A 75 -10.42 -4.22 9.84
C HIS A 75 -9.49 -4.02 11.02
N ALA A 76 -8.43 -3.22 10.84
CA ALA A 76 -7.51 -2.94 11.93
C ALA A 76 -8.08 -1.90 12.89
N GLN A 77 -7.85 -2.15 14.18
CA GLN A 77 -8.12 -1.24 15.27
C GLN A 77 -6.81 -0.91 15.97
N ILE A 78 -6.46 0.37 16.02
CA ILE A 78 -5.25 0.81 16.72
C ILE A 78 -5.64 1.78 17.82
N SER A 79 -5.25 1.46 19.05
CA SER A 79 -5.46 2.29 20.23
C SER A 79 -4.11 2.69 20.82
N GLY A 80 -3.78 3.98 20.77
CA GLY A 80 -2.58 4.52 21.38
C GLY A 80 -1.81 5.50 20.49
N GLU A 81 -0.47 5.48 20.57
CA GLU A 81 0.38 6.47 19.90
C GLU A 81 1.12 5.88 18.71
N ILE A 82 0.96 6.49 17.53
CA ILE A 82 1.56 6.06 16.28
C ILE A 82 2.63 7.06 15.87
N ARG A 83 3.89 6.64 15.80
CA ARG A 83 5.01 7.42 15.27
C ARG A 83 5.60 6.70 14.06
N ALA A 84 5.36 7.23 12.87
CA ALA A 84 5.87 6.67 11.63
C ALA A 84 6.35 7.75 10.65
N LYS A 85 7.05 7.33 9.60
CA LYS A 85 7.42 8.26 8.52
C LYS A 85 6.23 8.57 7.62
N SER A 86 5.57 7.51 7.16
CA SER A 86 4.31 7.61 6.41
C SER A 86 3.25 6.72 7.05
N VAL A 87 2.03 7.23 7.18
CA VAL A 87 0.90 6.49 7.75
C VAL A 87 -0.24 6.44 6.73
N LYS A 88 -0.73 5.24 6.42
CA LYS A 88 -1.95 5.02 5.64
C LYS A 88 -3.02 4.39 6.52
N VAL A 89 -4.17 5.02 6.61
CA VAL A 89 -5.27 4.59 7.49
C VAL A 89 -6.46 4.14 6.66
N ARG A 90 -6.79 2.84 6.64
CA ARG A 90 -8.05 2.31 6.06
C ARG A 90 -9.08 1.86 7.10
N GLY A 91 -8.65 1.65 8.35
CA GLY A 91 -9.49 1.12 9.42
C GLY A 91 -9.85 2.15 10.48
N THR A 92 -9.90 1.71 11.73
CA THR A 92 -10.22 2.57 12.88
C THR A 92 -8.98 2.84 13.72
N VAL A 93 -8.75 4.11 14.04
CA VAL A 93 -7.63 4.55 14.89
C VAL A 93 -8.14 5.44 16.00
N GLU A 94 -7.76 5.12 17.23
CA GLU A 94 -8.06 5.89 18.43
C GLU A 94 -6.76 6.26 19.14
N GLY A 95 -6.40 7.55 19.07
CA GLY A 95 -5.19 8.10 19.69
C GLY A 95 -4.40 9.01 18.77
N ASN A 96 -3.14 9.23 19.11
CA ASN A 96 -2.32 10.29 18.52
C ASN A 96 -1.48 9.76 17.36
N ILE A 97 -1.52 10.43 16.20
CA ILE A 97 -0.71 10.09 15.03
C ILE A 97 0.35 11.16 14.80
N PHE A 98 1.61 10.75 14.82
CA PHE A 98 2.76 11.55 14.46
C PHE A 98 3.38 10.98 13.19
N ALA A 99 3.19 11.67 12.07
CA ALA A 99 3.82 11.32 10.79
C ALA A 99 4.90 12.33 10.45
N THR A 100 6.12 11.88 10.14
CA THR A 100 7.22 12.82 9.83
C THR A 100 7.22 13.31 8.37
N GLU A 101 6.53 12.63 7.45
CA GLU A 101 6.41 13.07 6.05
C GLU A 101 4.97 13.20 5.56
N ARG A 102 4.13 12.16 5.75
CA ARG A 102 2.80 12.12 5.15
C ARG A 102 1.86 11.22 5.94
N CYS A 103 0.66 11.71 6.19
CA CYS A 103 -0.46 10.95 6.70
C CYS A 103 -1.57 10.90 5.64
N GLU A 104 -2.07 9.70 5.35
CA GLU A 104 -3.11 9.45 4.35
C GLU A 104 -4.26 8.70 5.02
N LEU A 105 -5.41 9.36 5.13
CA LEU A 105 -6.67 8.74 5.50
C LEU A 105 -7.34 8.27 4.23
N GLN A 106 -7.60 6.97 4.11
CA GLN A 106 -8.29 6.36 2.96
C GLN A 106 -9.80 6.36 3.17
N SER A 107 -10.53 6.12 2.08
CA SER A 107 -11.97 5.94 2.12
C SER A 107 -12.39 4.92 3.19
N GLY A 108 -13.36 5.28 4.02
CA GLY A 108 -14.04 4.43 5.00
C GLY A 108 -13.36 4.39 6.35
N CYS A 109 -12.22 5.07 6.51
CA CYS A 109 -11.51 5.06 7.78
C CYS A 109 -12.17 5.97 8.82
N THR A 110 -11.97 5.64 10.09
CA THR A 110 -12.39 6.47 11.22
C THR A 110 -11.20 6.73 12.12
N LEU A 111 -10.86 8.01 12.30
CA LEU A 111 -9.77 8.43 13.17
C LEU A 111 -10.31 9.33 14.28
N ARG A 112 -10.03 8.95 15.52
CA ARG A 112 -10.36 9.69 16.74
C ARG A 112 -9.08 10.05 17.48
N GLY A 113 -8.73 11.33 17.52
CA GLY A 113 -7.52 11.81 18.19
C GLY A 113 -6.77 12.86 17.38
N ASP A 114 -5.57 13.20 17.84
CA ASP A 114 -4.78 14.28 17.26
C ASP A 114 -3.81 13.77 16.18
N ILE A 115 -3.66 14.52 15.09
CA ILE A 115 -2.71 14.22 14.00
C ILE A 115 -1.68 15.33 13.91
N GLU A 116 -0.41 14.99 13.96
CA GLU A 116 0.70 15.88 13.63
C GLU A 116 1.46 15.33 12.41
N ALA A 117 1.38 16.02 11.28
CA ALA A 117 2.02 15.60 10.04
C ALA A 117 2.28 16.78 9.10
N PRO A 118 3.39 16.82 8.35
CA PRO A 118 3.64 17.93 7.42
C PRO A 118 2.80 17.87 6.14
N ARG A 119 2.27 16.68 5.81
CA ARG A 119 1.32 16.50 4.72
C ARG A 119 0.20 15.59 5.19
N LEU A 120 -1.02 16.08 5.10
CA LEU A 120 -2.23 15.32 5.40
C LEU A 120 -3.06 15.18 4.13
N VAL A 121 -3.44 13.96 3.78
CA VAL A 121 -4.35 13.65 2.69
C VAL A 121 -5.52 12.88 3.25
N ILE A 122 -6.72 13.35 2.95
CA ILE A 122 -7.98 12.75 3.39
C ILE A 122 -8.74 12.41 2.12
N ASP A 123 -9.00 11.13 1.95
CA ASP A 123 -9.82 10.61 0.85
C ASP A 123 -11.30 10.87 1.14
N GLU A 124 -12.16 10.69 0.13
CA GLU A 124 -13.60 10.83 0.30
C GLU A 124 -14.09 9.86 1.38
N ASN A 125 -15.22 10.16 2.04
CA ASN A 125 -15.87 9.29 3.04
C ASN A 125 -15.01 8.86 4.26
N ALA A 126 -13.83 9.45 4.48
CA ALA A 126 -13.06 9.33 5.72
C ALA A 126 -13.64 10.19 6.86
N THR A 127 -13.72 9.64 8.06
CA THR A 127 -14.18 10.35 9.27
C THR A 127 -12.99 10.69 10.16
N PHE A 128 -12.76 11.98 10.40
CA PHE A 128 -11.73 12.49 11.30
C PHE A 128 -12.35 13.30 12.45
N LEU A 129 -12.03 12.92 13.68
CA LEU A 129 -12.55 13.51 14.91
C LEU A 129 -11.38 13.86 15.85
N GLY A 130 -10.95 15.11 15.84
CA GLY A 130 -9.87 15.61 16.71
C GLY A 130 -9.17 16.83 16.13
N SER A 131 -7.94 17.08 16.56
CA SER A 131 -7.14 18.23 16.08
C SER A 131 -6.09 17.76 15.08
N ALA A 132 -6.05 18.39 13.91
CA ALA A 132 -4.98 18.15 12.94
C ALA A 132 -4.02 19.34 12.94
N LYS A 133 -2.75 19.08 13.24
CA LYS A 133 -1.66 20.05 13.21
C LYS A 133 -0.74 19.73 12.04
N VAL A 134 -0.88 20.52 10.98
CA VAL A 134 -0.06 20.38 9.78
C VAL A 134 1.10 21.38 9.83
N THR A 135 2.26 20.94 10.31
CA THR A 135 3.48 21.76 10.40
C THR A 135 4.41 21.44 9.24
N ALA A 136 4.84 22.44 8.46
CA ALA A 136 5.80 22.20 7.39
C ALA A 136 7.08 21.56 7.95
N ALA A 137 7.51 20.43 7.34
CA ALA A 137 8.76 19.79 7.70
C ALA A 137 9.90 20.79 7.45
N LYS A 138 10.69 21.05 8.50
CA LYS A 138 11.83 21.96 8.44
C LYS A 138 13.06 21.26 7.88
#